data_AF-A0A3D5VDX6-F1
#
_entry.id   AF-A0A3D5VDX6-F1
#
_cell.length_a   1.000
_cell.length_b   1.000
_cell.length_c   1.000
_cell.angle_alpha   90.00
_cell.angle_beta   90.00
_cell.angle_gamma   90.00
#
_symmetry.space_group_name_H-M   'P 1'
#
loop_
_entity.id
_entity.type
_entity.pdbx_description
1 polymer ?
#
loop_
_entity_poly.entity_id
_entity_poly.type
_entity_poly.pdbx_seq_one_letter_code
_entity_poly.pdbx_strand_id
1 'polypeptide(L)' 'MKPADWIEILRYLSLVSGIGLTFIAAVLLGWWLGSTLQDLWNWSGWFFIGLLTGILAGIFNVYYLLKKIVPWE' A
#
# COMPACT_ATOMS: atom_id res chain seq x y z
N MET A 1 4.93 1.24 33.65
CA MET A 1 5.38 1.23 32.24
C MET A 1 6.34 2.39 32.07
N LYS A 2 7.56 2.15 31.57
CA LYS A 2 8.58 3.19 31.49
C LYS A 2 8.22 4.15 30.34
N PRO A 3 8.54 5.44 30.42
CA PRO A 3 8.25 6.40 29.34
C PRO A 3 8.88 6.00 27.99
N ALA A 4 9.93 5.19 28.01
CA ALA A 4 10.54 4.60 26.82
C ALA A 4 9.58 3.70 26.02
N ASP A 5 8.72 2.94 26.71
CA ASP A 5 7.79 1.99 26.07
C ASP A 5 6.71 2.71 25.23
N TRP A 6 6.27 3.89 25.69
CA TRP A 6 5.28 4.71 24.98
C TRP A 6 5.80 5.27 23.66
N ILE A 7 7.07 5.69 23.63
CA ILE A 7 7.71 6.19 22.41
C ILE A 7 7.85 5.06 21.40
N GLU A 8 8.17 3.85 21.85
CA GLU A 8 8.29 2.69 20.98
C GLU A 8 6.93 2.30 20.36
N ILE A 9 5.86 2.27 21.16
CA ILE A 9 4.50 2.01 20.68
C ILE A 9 4.07 3.05 19.64
N LEU A 10 4.31 4.34 19.90
CA LEU A 10 4.01 5.41 18.93
C LEU A 10 4.81 5.25 17.63
N ARG A 11 6.06 4.75 17.71
CA ARG A 11 6.89 4.47 16.54
C ARG A 11 6.36 3.30 15.72
N TYR A 12 5.90 2.22 16.36
CA TYR A 12 5.26 1.12 15.64
C TYR A 12 3.93 1.53 15.03
N LEU A 13 3.13 2.34 15.75
CA LEU A 13 1.85 2.84 15.26
C LEU A 13 2.02 3.74 14.03
N SER A 14 3.03 4.63 14.03
CA SER A 14 3.31 5.51 12.89
C SER A 14 3.83 4.73 11.68
N LEU A 15 4.65 3.69 11.91
CA LEU A 15 5.08 2.77 10.85
C LEU A 15 3.90 2.03 10.22
N VAL A 16 3.03 1.41 11.03
CA VAL A 16 1.86 0.70 10.54
C VAL A 16 0.92 1.64 9.78
N SER A 17 0.69 2.83 10.30
CA SER A 17 -0.16 3.84 9.64
C SER A 17 0.43 4.32 8.32
N GLY A 18 1.75 4.53 8.25
CA GLY A 18 2.45 4.91 7.02
C GLY A 18 2.41 3.81 5.95
N ILE A 19 2.56 2.56 6.37
CA ILE A 19 2.44 1.38 5.49
C ILE A 19 0.99 1.25 4.98
N GLY A 20 0.00 1.41 5.86
CA GLY A 20 -1.41 1.38 5.49
C GLY A 20 -1.79 2.51 4.52
N LEU A 21 -1.31 3.72 4.76
CA LEU A 21 -1.55 4.87 3.88
C LEU A 21 -0.94 4.69 2.49
N THR A 22 0.30 4.18 2.41
CA THR A 22 0.95 3.92 1.12
C THR A 22 0.26 2.79 0.35
N PHE A 23 -0.27 1.78 1.06
CA PHE A 23 -1.10 0.74 0.47
C PHE A 23 -2.41 1.29 -0.12
N ILE A 24 -3.17 2.05 0.67
CA ILE A 24 -4.44 2.65 0.21
C ILE A 24 -4.19 3.58 -0.97
N ALA A 25 -3.13 4.39 -0.93
CA ALA A 25 -2.76 5.27 -2.02
C ALA A 25 -2.44 4.48 -3.31
N ALA A 26 -1.70 3.37 -3.22
CA ALA A 26 -1.40 2.53 -4.38
C ALA A 26 -2.67 1.89 -4.99
N VAL A 27 -3.60 1.43 -4.16
CA VAL A 27 -4.89 0.88 -4.62
C VAL A 27 -5.75 1.95 -5.28
N LEU A 28 -5.85 3.15 -4.70
CA LEU A 28 -6.57 4.27 -5.29
C LEU A 28 -5.98 4.71 -6.63
N LEU A 29 -4.65 4.74 -6.75
CA LEU A 29 -3.97 5.04 -8.00
C LEU A 29 -4.22 3.97 -9.07
N GLY A 30 -4.15 2.69 -8.70
CA GLY A 30 -4.46 1.59 -9.61
C GLY A 30 -5.93 1.60 -10.06
N TRP A 31 -6.85 1.93 -9.15
CA TRP A 31 -8.26 2.13 -9.50
C TRP A 31 -8.44 3.29 -10.48
N TRP A 32 -7.87 4.46 -10.18
CA TRP A 32 -7.96 5.64 -11.04
C TRP A 32 -7.33 5.43 -12.42
N LEU A 33 -6.19 4.75 -12.49
CA LEU A 33 -5.57 4.34 -13.76
C LEU A 33 -6.43 3.32 -14.51
N GLY A 34 -6.98 2.33 -13.80
CA GLY A 34 -7.87 1.33 -14.40
C GLY A 34 -9.15 1.95 -14.97
N SER A 35 -9.76 2.91 -14.28
CA SER A 35 -10.96 3.59 -14.74
C SER A 35 -10.69 4.55 -15.90
N THR A 36 -9.59 5.32 -15.84
CA THR A 36 -9.21 6.21 -16.95
C THR A 36 -8.85 5.44 -18.22
N LEU A 37 -8.17 4.29 -18.11
CA LEU A 37 -7.93 3.41 -19.26
C LEU A 37 -9.20 2.74 -19.77
N GLN A 38 -10.15 2.40 -18.89
CA GLN A 38 -11.45 1.88 -19.29
C GLN A 38 -12.22 2.91 -20.13
N ASP A 39 -12.25 4.17 -19.69
CA ASP A 39 -12.92 5.26 -20.40
C ASP A 39 -12.24 5.57 -21.75
N LEU A 40 -10.91 5.44 -21.82
CA LEU A 40 -10.15 5.68 -23.05
C LEU A 40 -10.32 4.58 -24.10
N TRP A 41 -10.38 3.31 -23.67
CA TRP A 41 -10.41 2.15 -24.58
C TRP A 41 -11.79 1.51 -24.75
N ASN A 42 -12.82 2.01 -24.04
CA ASN A 42 -14.20 1.50 -24.04
C ASN A 42 -14.30 -0.02 -23.76
N TRP A 43 -13.31 -0.58 -23.06
CA TRP A 43 -13.19 -2.01 -22.80
C TRP A 43 -13.25 -2.27 -21.30
N SER A 44 -14.31 -2.97 -20.87
CA SER A 44 -14.65 -3.18 -19.44
C SER A 44 -13.59 -3.92 -18.61
N GLY A 45 -12.60 -4.56 -19.25
CA GLY A 45 -11.57 -5.34 -18.55
C GLY A 45 -10.46 -4.49 -17.89
N TRP A 46 -10.22 -3.27 -18.37
CA TRP A 46 -9.11 -2.43 -17.90
C TRP A 46 -9.23 -2.00 -16.44
N PHE A 47 -10.46 -1.84 -15.95
CA PHE A 47 -10.71 -1.58 -14.54
C PHE A 47 -10.21 -2.70 -13.64
N PHE A 48 -10.53 -3.95 -13.97
CA PHE A 48 -10.09 -5.09 -13.18
C PHE A 48 -8.57 -5.23 -13.20
N ILE A 49 -7.94 -4.99 -14.36
CA ILE A 49 -6.48 -5.04 -14.51
C ILE A 49 -5.82 -3.93 -13.68
N GLY A 50 -6.32 -2.70 -13.75
CA GLY A 50 -5.81 -1.55 -12.98
C GLY A 50 -5.97 -1.73 -11.47
N LEU A 51 -7.13 -2.24 -11.04
CA LEU A 51 -7.37 -2.54 -9.63
C LEU A 51 -6.46 -3.66 -9.12
N LEU A 52 -6.33 -4.77 -9.87
CA LEU A 52 -5.45 -5.89 -9.53
C LEU A 52 -3.99 -5.44 -9.46
N THR A 53 -3.53 -4.65 -10.42
CA THR A 53 -2.15 -4.12 -10.42
C THR A 53 -1.93 -3.15 -9.27
N GLY A 54 -2.89 -2.29 -8.93
CA GLY A 54 -2.83 -1.41 -7.76
C GLY A 54 -2.75 -2.18 -6.44
N ILE A 55 -3.57 -3.22 -6.27
CA ILE A 55 -3.54 -4.10 -5.09
C ILE A 55 -2.21 -4.85 -5.01
N LEU A 56 -1.75 -5.47 -6.10
CA LEU A 56 -0.49 -6.19 -6.13
C LEU A 56 0.71 -5.27 -5.85
N ALA A 57 0.73 -4.07 -6.42
CA ALA A 57 1.76 -3.07 -6.15
C ALA A 57 1.75 -2.63 -4.68
N GLY A 58 0.56 -2.42 -4.11
CA GLY A 58 0.39 -2.14 -2.69
C GLY A 58 0.96 -3.26 -1.81
N ILE A 59 0.56 -4.51 -2.05
CA ILE A 59 1.04 -5.68 -1.28
C ILE A 59 2.57 -5.79 -1.40
N PHE A 60 3.10 -5.64 -2.61
CA PHE A 60 4.53 -5.74 -2.85
C PHE A 60 5.31 -4.65 -2.11
N ASN A 61 4.79 -3.42 -2.08
CA ASN A 61 5.39 -2.32 -1.34
C ASN A 61 5.41 -2.58 0.17
N VAL A 62 4.28 -3.04 0.74
CA VAL A 62 4.18 -3.43 2.16
C VAL A 62 5.19 -4.54 2.48
N TYR A 63 5.26 -5.57 1.64
CA TYR A 63 6.20 -6.68 1.81
C TYR A 63 7.66 -6.20 1.77
N TYR A 64 8.01 -5.33 0.83
CA TYR A 64 9.36 -4.78 0.71
C TYR A 64 9.73 -3.89 1.90
N LEU A 65 8.80 -3.06 2.37
CA LEU A 65 8.98 -2.24 3.57
C LEU A 65 9.20 -3.10 4.81
N LEU A 66 8.36 -4.13 5.02
CA LEU A 66 8.52 -5.05 6.13
C LEU A 66 9.86 -5.78 6.06
N LYS A 67 10.28 -6.25 4.89
CA LYS A 67 11.59 -6.90 4.70
C LYS A 67 12.76 -5.97 5.00
N LYS A 68 12.61 -4.66 4.73
CA LYS A 68 13.65 -3.66 5.01
C LYS A 68 13.71 -3.25 6.48
N ILE A 69 12.55 -3.21 7.15
CA ILE A 69 12.43 -2.79 8.54
C ILE A 69 12.74 -3.94 9.51
N VAL A 70 12.39 -5.17 9.15
CA VAL A 70 12.68 -6.38 9.94
C VAL A 70 14.02 -6.93 9.46
N PRO A 71 15.14 -6.73 10.21
CA PRO A 71 16.37 -7.42 9.93
C PRO A 71 16.12 -8.91 10.17
N TRP A 72 16.09 -9.69 9.10
CA TRP A 72 16.21 -11.13 9.21
C TRP A 72 17.70 -11.39 9.45
N GLU A 73 18.05 -11.72 10.69
CA GLU A 73 19.34 -12.33 11.05
C GLU A 73 19.56 -13.64 10.28
#